data_AF-A0A6C1S4R4-F1
#
_entry.id   AF-A0A6C1S4R4-F1
#
_cell.length_a   1.000
_cell.length_b   1.000
_cell.length_c   1.000
_cell.angle_alpha   90.00
_cell.angle_beta   90.00
_cell.angle_gamma   90.00
#
_symmetry.space_group_name_H-M   'P 1'
#
loop_
_entity.id
_entity.type
_entity.pdbx_description
1 polymer ?
#
loop_
_entity_poly.entity_id
_entity_poly.type
_entity_poly.pdbx_seq_one_letter_code
_entity_poly.pdbx_strand_id
1 'polypeptide(L)'
;MEKSFTPQSKLMVLLPVILVWVLCSCGNRKTYDFSRTPSFSGDNVNAVIEIPAGTNRIITWDPGQRAFITGQQEHTGREMVDFLPFPANYGFVPGTFTDPVLGGDGRPVGIMVICESLPTGTLIEVVPVLVFYFDDDEGPRNRLTDPVVLAVPASKTLRVIQAVTYEELFDDYPDIVDIVVRWFTSCKGKDVRQLRAMGDGDVALNEIKKWEVRRF
;
A
#
# COMPACT_ATOMS: atom_id res chain seq x y z
N MET A 1 -6.28 -35.96 66.61
CA MET A 1 -5.55 -34.66 66.65
C MET A 1 -5.25 -34.27 65.22
N GLU A 2 -6.00 -33.28 64.77
CA GLU A 2 -6.08 -32.75 63.41
C GLU A 2 -4.86 -31.87 63.12
N LYS A 3 -4.13 -32.12 62.03
CA LYS A 3 -3.06 -31.24 61.56
C LYS A 3 -3.64 -30.29 60.52
N SER A 4 -3.86 -29.04 60.91
CA SER A 4 -4.20 -27.93 60.04
C SER A 4 -3.03 -27.60 59.11
N PHE A 5 -3.25 -27.66 57.80
CA PHE A 5 -2.30 -27.18 56.80
C PHE A 5 -2.78 -25.80 56.32
N THR A 6 -2.09 -24.74 56.71
CA THR A 6 -2.31 -23.37 56.21
C THR A 6 -1.45 -23.14 54.96
N PRO A 7 -2.01 -22.67 53.83
CA PRO A 7 -1.21 -22.15 52.74
C PRO A 7 -1.08 -20.64 52.90
N GLN A 8 0.06 -20.17 53.40
CA GLN A 8 0.43 -18.75 53.29
C GLN A 8 1.77 -18.60 52.54
N SER A 9 1.83 -17.53 51.74
CA SER A 9 3.03 -16.77 51.35
C SER A 9 3.59 -16.84 49.91
N LYS A 10 2.92 -17.44 48.91
CA LYS A 10 3.40 -17.32 47.50
C LYS A 10 2.66 -16.32 46.61
N LEU A 11 1.51 -15.79 47.04
CA LEU A 11 0.69 -14.91 46.18
C LEU A 11 1.11 -13.43 46.21
N MET A 12 1.91 -13.00 47.18
CA MET A 12 2.16 -11.56 47.42
C MET A 12 3.39 -10.99 46.70
N VAL A 13 4.23 -11.83 46.07
CA VAL A 13 5.46 -11.40 45.36
C VAL A 13 5.28 -11.37 43.84
N LEU A 14 4.23 -12.01 43.31
CA LEU A 14 3.93 -12.03 41.86
C LEU A 14 3.20 -10.75 41.37
N LEU A 15 2.42 -10.09 42.23
CA LEU A 15 1.65 -8.90 41.88
C LEU A 15 2.51 -7.66 41.47
N PRO A 16 3.61 -7.31 42.16
CA PRO A 16 4.41 -6.14 41.77
C PRO A 16 5.27 -6.37 40.53
N VAL A 17 5.61 -7.63 40.20
CA VAL A 17 6.41 -7.95 38.99
C VAL A 17 5.58 -7.82 37.72
N ILE A 18 4.29 -8.21 37.76
CA ILE A 18 3.36 -8.03 36.64
C ILE A 18 3.04 -6.54 36.42
N LEU A 19 2.92 -5.75 37.49
CA LEU A 19 2.63 -4.31 37.39
C LEU A 19 3.80 -3.52 36.76
N VAL A 20 5.05 -3.92 36.99
CA VAL A 20 6.24 -3.30 36.38
C VAL A 20 6.36 -3.61 34.88
N TRP A 21 5.93 -4.79 34.43
CA TRP A 21 5.91 -5.14 33.00
C TRP A 21 4.82 -4.39 32.22
N VAL A 22 3.68 -4.12 32.85
CA VAL A 22 2.57 -3.38 32.22
C VAL A 22 2.91 -1.89 32.00
N LEU A 23 3.79 -1.31 32.84
CA LEU A 23 4.16 0.11 32.75
C LEU A 23 5.25 0.44 31.71
N CYS A 24 5.92 -0.55 31.12
CA CYS A 24 6.92 -0.34 30.07
C CYS A 24 6.40 -0.55 28.64
N SER A 25 5.11 -0.86 28.44
CA SER A 25 4.54 -1.04 27.10
C SER A 25 4.04 0.26 26.44
N CYS A 26 4.39 1.42 26.99
CA CYS A 26 4.11 2.71 26.38
C CYS A 26 5.20 3.12 25.38
N GLY A 27 4.94 2.86 24.09
CA GLY A 27 5.03 3.93 23.11
C GLY A 27 6.29 4.08 22.26
N ASN A 28 6.83 3.02 21.65
CA ASN A 28 7.66 3.18 20.46
C ASN A 28 6.78 3.11 19.19
N ARG A 29 6.11 4.22 18.84
CA ARG A 29 5.54 4.35 17.49
C ARG A 29 6.70 4.38 16.50
N LYS A 30 6.74 3.43 15.56
CA LYS A 30 7.68 3.48 14.44
C LYS A 30 7.40 4.75 13.62
N THR A 31 8.37 5.63 13.54
CA THR A 31 8.34 6.80 12.66
C THR A 31 9.10 6.48 11.39
N TYR A 32 8.61 6.99 10.27
CA TYR A 32 9.24 6.81 8.96
C TYR A 32 9.63 8.19 8.38
N ASP A 33 10.56 8.21 7.43
CA ASP A 33 10.89 9.44 6.70
C ASP A 33 10.99 9.14 5.20
N PHE A 34 9.96 9.49 4.46
CA PHE A 34 9.96 9.39 3.01
C PHE A 34 10.10 10.76 2.32
N SER A 35 10.26 11.85 3.08
CA SER A 35 10.32 13.22 2.53
C SER A 35 11.51 13.42 1.59
N ARG A 36 12.60 12.69 1.83
CA ARG A 36 13.83 12.74 1.03
C ARG A 36 14.01 11.54 0.10
N THR A 37 13.13 10.54 0.17
CA THR A 37 13.19 9.38 -0.72
C THR A 37 12.85 9.80 -2.14
N PRO A 38 13.72 9.54 -3.13
CA PRO A 38 13.42 9.84 -4.52
C PRO A 38 12.45 8.81 -5.10
N SER A 39 11.67 9.24 -6.08
CA SER A 39 10.83 8.42 -6.98
C SER A 39 11.65 7.36 -7.71
N PHE A 40 12.86 7.71 -8.17
CA PHE A 40 13.73 6.82 -8.96
C PHE A 40 15.02 6.46 -8.22
N SER A 41 15.51 5.25 -8.45
CA SER A 41 16.81 4.74 -8.03
C SER A 41 17.50 4.08 -9.23
N GLY A 42 18.40 4.83 -9.88
CA GLY A 42 18.91 4.45 -11.21
C GLY A 42 17.78 4.38 -12.23
N ASP A 43 17.66 3.24 -12.91
CA ASP A 43 16.60 2.97 -13.88
C ASP A 43 15.32 2.39 -13.25
N ASN A 44 15.33 2.11 -11.94
CA ASN A 44 14.19 1.55 -11.22
C ASN A 44 13.37 2.64 -10.50
N VAL A 45 12.16 2.27 -10.10
CA VAL A 45 11.27 3.10 -9.28
C VAL A 45 11.32 2.64 -7.83
N ASN A 46 11.32 3.57 -6.89
CA ASN A 46 11.09 3.26 -5.48
C ASN A 46 9.59 3.18 -5.20
N ALA A 47 9.17 2.17 -4.44
CA ALA A 47 7.82 2.02 -3.93
C ALA A 47 7.84 1.87 -2.41
N VAL A 48 6.91 2.53 -1.73
CA VAL A 48 6.68 2.36 -0.29
C VAL A 48 5.39 1.58 -0.12
N ILE A 49 5.46 0.43 0.55
CA ILE A 49 4.29 -0.44 0.79
C ILE A 49 3.46 0.11 1.94
N GLU A 50 2.17 0.35 1.71
CA GLU A 50 1.20 0.72 2.74
C GLU A 50 0.42 -0.51 3.23
N ILE A 51 -0.09 -1.31 2.28
CA ILE A 51 -1.00 -2.42 2.51
C ILE A 51 -0.34 -3.71 2.02
N PRO A 52 0.03 -4.63 2.94
CA PRO A 52 0.57 -5.94 2.59
C PRO A 52 -0.42 -6.76 1.75
N ALA A 53 0.10 -7.51 0.78
CA ALA A 53 -0.69 -8.45 0.00
C ALA A 53 -1.43 -9.45 0.91
N GLY A 54 -2.68 -9.76 0.59
CA GLY A 54 -3.53 -10.67 1.36
C GLY A 54 -4.19 -10.03 2.59
N THR A 55 -4.07 -8.71 2.78
CA THR A 55 -4.75 -7.98 3.86
C THR A 55 -5.86 -7.07 3.32
N ASN A 56 -6.83 -6.74 4.16
CA ASN A 56 -7.99 -5.89 3.82
C ASN A 56 -8.08 -4.61 4.64
N ARG A 57 -7.17 -4.39 5.60
CA ARG A 57 -7.09 -3.14 6.37
C ARG A 57 -6.59 -2.02 5.49
N ILE A 58 -7.27 -0.89 5.55
CA ILE A 58 -6.87 0.31 4.82
C ILE A 58 -5.82 1.01 5.68
N ILE A 59 -4.62 1.13 5.14
CA ILE A 59 -3.48 1.78 5.77
C ILE A 59 -3.02 2.88 4.83
N THR A 60 -2.74 4.06 5.38
CA THR A 60 -2.32 5.22 4.59
C THR A 60 -1.15 5.92 5.28
N TRP A 61 -0.19 6.38 4.49
CA TRP A 61 0.91 7.22 4.94
C TRP A 61 0.42 8.64 5.24
N ASP A 62 0.62 9.08 6.49
CA ASP A 62 0.41 10.46 6.89
C ASP A 62 1.78 11.18 6.95
N PRO A 63 2.09 12.09 6.01
CA PRO A 63 3.36 12.80 6.00
C PRO A 63 3.53 13.78 7.17
N GLY A 64 2.43 14.29 7.73
CA GLY A 64 2.45 15.19 8.89
C GLY A 64 2.76 14.45 10.19
N GLN A 65 2.17 13.26 10.37
CA GLN A 65 2.44 12.38 11.52
C GLN A 65 3.68 11.51 11.34
N ARG A 66 4.21 11.42 10.11
CA ARG A 66 5.34 10.56 9.75
C ARG A 66 5.11 9.10 10.14
N ALA A 67 3.87 8.65 9.98
CA ALA A 67 3.41 7.35 10.40
C ALA A 67 2.37 6.78 9.43
N PHE A 68 2.26 5.46 9.42
CA PHE A 68 1.14 4.79 8.78
C PHE A 68 -0.05 4.79 9.75
N ILE A 69 -1.18 5.30 9.27
CA ILE A 69 -2.43 5.41 10.03
C ILE A 69 -3.51 4.54 9.39
N THR A 70 -4.53 4.21 10.18
CA THR A 70 -5.72 3.54 9.66
C THR A 70 -6.48 4.50 8.77
N GLY A 71 -6.66 4.14 7.51
CA GLY A 71 -7.53 4.86 6.58
C GLY A 71 -8.98 4.39 6.67
N GLN A 72 -9.88 5.05 5.94
CA GLN A 72 -11.29 4.66 5.82
C GLN A 72 -11.69 4.59 4.36
N GLN A 73 -12.59 3.66 4.05
CA GLN A 73 -13.23 3.58 2.74
C GLN A 73 -14.24 4.72 2.61
N GLU A 74 -14.11 5.54 1.57
CA GLU A 74 -14.86 6.78 1.37
C GLU A 74 -16.39 6.60 1.50
N HIS A 75 -16.96 5.56 0.89
CA HIS A 75 -18.42 5.36 0.88
C HIS A 75 -19.00 4.65 2.12
N THR A 76 -18.18 3.91 2.86
CA THR A 76 -18.67 3.07 3.98
C THR A 76 -18.16 3.52 5.34
N GLY A 77 -17.13 4.38 5.38
CA GLY A 77 -16.42 4.77 6.60
C GLY A 77 -15.66 3.62 7.28
N ARG A 78 -15.60 2.44 6.66
CA ARG A 78 -14.96 1.26 7.24
C ARG A 78 -13.44 1.36 7.12
N GLU A 79 -12.75 0.92 8.16
CA GLU A 79 -11.28 0.81 8.20
C GLU A 79 -10.72 -0.36 7.38
N MET A 80 -11.61 -1.12 6.74
CA MET A 80 -11.28 -2.28 5.91
C MET A 80 -12.09 -2.22 4.62
N VAL A 81 -11.47 -2.67 3.54
CA VAL A 81 -12.18 -2.90 2.27
C VAL A 81 -13.17 -4.03 2.48
N ASP A 82 -14.46 -3.78 2.20
CA ASP A 82 -15.52 -4.80 2.23
C ASP A 82 -15.52 -5.65 0.95
N PHE A 83 -14.39 -6.31 0.67
CA PHE A 83 -14.18 -7.13 -0.50
C PHE A 83 -13.05 -8.14 -0.27
N LEU A 84 -12.63 -8.86 -1.32
CA LEU A 84 -11.41 -9.66 -1.29
C LEU A 84 -10.23 -8.79 -0.82
N PRO A 85 -9.32 -9.33 0.03
CA PRO A 85 -8.07 -8.67 0.36
C PRO A 85 -7.29 -8.21 -0.88
N PHE A 86 -6.38 -7.25 -0.69
CA PHE A 86 -5.53 -6.76 -1.77
C PHE A 86 -4.74 -7.93 -2.39
N PRO A 87 -4.84 -8.14 -3.73
CA PRO A 87 -4.24 -9.32 -4.38
C PRO A 87 -2.71 -9.23 -4.46
N ALA A 88 -2.15 -8.03 -4.30
CA ALA A 88 -0.72 -7.74 -4.29
C ALA A 88 -0.43 -6.60 -3.32
N ASN A 89 0.85 -6.30 -3.06
CA ASN A 89 1.21 -5.24 -2.13
C ASN A 89 0.82 -3.89 -2.73
N TYR A 90 0.15 -3.03 -1.97
CA TYR A 90 -0.26 -1.71 -2.43
C TYR A 90 0.43 -0.61 -1.62
N GLY A 91 0.73 0.50 -2.28
CA GLY A 91 1.24 1.68 -1.63
C GLY A 91 1.47 2.79 -2.65
N PHE A 92 2.58 3.50 -2.51
CA PHE A 92 2.81 4.72 -3.28
C PHE A 92 4.26 4.92 -3.72
N VAL A 93 4.45 5.74 -4.76
CA VAL A 93 5.77 6.18 -5.23
C VAL A 93 6.18 7.45 -4.45
N PRO A 94 7.25 7.42 -3.64
CA PRO A 94 7.68 8.58 -2.87
C PRO A 94 8.19 9.71 -3.78
N GLY A 95 8.11 10.95 -3.31
CA GLY A 95 8.54 12.11 -4.10
C GLY A 95 7.60 12.45 -5.26
N THR A 96 6.41 11.86 -5.31
CA THR A 96 5.36 12.23 -6.27
C THR A 96 4.16 12.89 -5.57
N PHE A 97 3.41 13.69 -6.32
CA PHE A 97 2.19 14.35 -5.86
C PHE A 97 1.27 14.65 -7.05
N THR A 98 0.07 14.07 -7.03
CA THR A 98 -0.96 14.27 -8.05
C THR A 98 -1.71 15.58 -7.78
N ASP A 99 -1.19 16.69 -8.31
CA ASP A 99 -1.73 18.04 -8.04
C ASP A 99 -3.22 18.17 -8.41
N PRO A 100 -4.11 18.51 -7.45
CA PRO A 100 -5.53 18.75 -7.72
C PRO A 100 -5.80 19.82 -8.77
N VAL A 101 -4.92 20.83 -8.90
CA VAL A 101 -5.01 21.86 -9.95
C VAL A 101 -4.81 21.28 -11.35
N LEU A 102 -3.99 20.23 -11.46
CA LEU A 102 -3.73 19.50 -12.70
C LEU A 102 -4.65 18.29 -12.88
N GLY A 103 -5.65 18.14 -12.01
CA GLY A 103 -6.62 17.07 -12.10
C GLY A 103 -6.26 15.79 -11.34
N GLY A 104 -5.33 15.81 -10.38
CA GLY A 104 -5.09 14.71 -9.43
C GLY A 104 -5.95 14.74 -8.15
N ASP A 105 -5.75 13.78 -7.25
CA ASP A 105 -6.43 13.70 -5.93
C ASP A 105 -5.61 14.26 -4.75
N GLY A 106 -4.42 14.80 -5.00
CA GLY A 106 -3.53 15.32 -3.97
C GLY A 106 -2.82 14.24 -3.17
N ARG A 107 -2.65 13.04 -3.73
CA ARG A 107 -1.88 11.94 -3.14
C ARG A 107 -0.64 11.64 -3.98
N PRO A 108 0.33 10.87 -3.47
CA PRO A 108 1.39 10.36 -4.32
C PRO A 108 0.83 9.31 -5.29
N VAL A 109 1.53 9.07 -6.40
CA VAL A 109 1.15 8.06 -7.41
C VAL A 109 1.02 6.69 -6.76
N GLY A 110 -0.14 6.05 -6.95
CA GLY A 110 -0.42 4.72 -6.42
C GLY A 110 0.34 3.64 -7.16
N ILE A 111 0.80 2.61 -6.44
CA ILE A 111 1.53 1.48 -7.01
C ILE A 111 1.16 0.16 -6.35
N MET A 112 0.98 -0.87 -7.18
CA MET A 112 0.73 -2.25 -6.79
C MET A 112 1.93 -3.12 -7.22
N VAL A 113 2.54 -3.84 -6.28
CA VAL A 113 3.77 -4.62 -6.48
C VAL A 113 3.49 -6.11 -6.36
N ILE A 114 3.69 -6.85 -7.46
CA ILE A 114 3.48 -8.30 -7.53
C ILE A 114 4.70 -9.04 -6.97
N CYS A 115 4.60 -9.45 -5.71
CA CYS A 115 5.56 -10.30 -5.01
C CYS A 115 4.91 -10.92 -3.77
N GLU A 116 5.71 -11.65 -2.98
CA GLU A 116 5.27 -12.09 -1.65
C GLU A 116 4.84 -10.89 -0.78
N SER A 117 4.02 -11.16 0.24
CA SER A 117 3.51 -10.13 1.15
C SER A 117 4.66 -9.40 1.86
N LEU A 118 4.67 -8.07 1.75
CA LEU A 118 5.67 -7.20 2.35
C LEU A 118 5.07 -6.40 3.51
N PRO A 119 5.80 -6.20 4.62
CA PRO A 119 5.32 -5.36 5.72
C PRO A 119 5.07 -3.90 5.29
N THR A 120 4.09 -3.26 5.93
CA THR A 120 3.88 -1.80 5.84
C THR A 120 5.16 -1.03 6.17
N GLY A 121 5.46 -0.03 5.33
CA GLY A 121 6.65 0.81 5.41
C GLY A 121 7.90 0.22 4.75
N THR A 122 7.79 -0.94 4.11
CA THR A 122 8.86 -1.47 3.25
C THR A 122 9.10 -0.52 2.09
N LEU A 123 10.36 -0.08 1.91
CA LEU A 123 10.84 0.58 0.71
C LEU A 123 11.44 -0.49 -0.22
N ILE A 124 10.99 -0.55 -1.47
CA ILE A 124 11.42 -1.55 -2.44
C ILE A 124 11.65 -0.91 -3.82
N GLU A 125 12.70 -1.35 -4.51
CA GLU A 125 12.94 -0.99 -5.91
C GLU A 125 12.14 -1.92 -6.84
N VAL A 126 11.44 -1.33 -7.81
CA VAL A 126 10.51 -2.01 -8.70
C VAL A 126 10.69 -1.58 -10.15
N VAL A 127 10.26 -2.45 -11.05
CA VAL A 127 10.13 -2.20 -12.49
C VAL A 127 8.64 -2.04 -12.79
N PRO A 128 8.18 -0.83 -13.19
CA PRO A 128 6.82 -0.63 -13.69
C PRO A 128 6.58 -1.44 -14.97
N VAL A 129 5.46 -2.14 -15.03
CA VAL A 129 5.09 -3.00 -16.16
C VAL A 129 3.89 -2.45 -16.90
N LEU A 130 2.99 -1.78 -16.17
CA LEU A 130 1.68 -1.37 -16.67
C LEU A 130 1.14 -0.23 -15.78
N VAL A 131 0.30 0.63 -16.34
CA VAL A 131 -0.47 1.63 -15.59
C VAL A 131 -1.95 1.57 -15.94
N PHE A 132 -2.80 1.69 -14.93
CA PHE A 132 -4.25 1.75 -15.07
C PHE A 132 -4.76 3.14 -14.74
N TYR A 133 -5.79 3.56 -15.47
CA TYR A 133 -6.57 4.76 -15.18
C TYR A 133 -8.03 4.37 -15.04
N PHE A 134 -8.65 4.73 -13.92
CA PHE A 134 -10.05 4.44 -13.63
C PHE A 134 -10.91 5.71 -13.68
N ASP A 135 -12.23 5.56 -13.58
CA ASP A 135 -13.17 6.67 -13.43
C ASP A 135 -13.12 7.33 -12.06
N ASP A 136 -13.22 8.67 -12.05
CA ASP A 136 -13.32 9.47 -10.82
C ASP A 136 -14.70 9.25 -10.18
N ASP A 137 -14.72 8.73 -8.96
CA ASP A 137 -15.93 8.37 -8.22
C ASP A 137 -16.78 9.60 -7.84
N GLU A 138 -16.23 10.82 -7.88
CA GLU A 138 -16.92 12.07 -7.47
C GLU A 138 -16.82 13.23 -8.49
N GLY A 139 -16.15 13.03 -9.63
CA GLY A 139 -15.98 14.05 -10.67
C GLY A 139 -17.07 14.03 -11.77
N PRO A 140 -17.12 15.05 -12.65
CA PRO A 140 -17.82 14.91 -13.93
C PRO A 140 -17.35 13.64 -14.62
N ARG A 141 -18.27 12.85 -15.19
CA ARG A 141 -18.08 11.49 -15.77
C ARG A 141 -17.01 11.32 -16.89
N ASN A 142 -16.06 12.23 -17.02
CA ASN A 142 -15.00 12.28 -18.01
C ASN A 142 -13.60 12.59 -17.42
N ARG A 143 -13.41 12.54 -16.09
CA ARG A 143 -12.09 12.72 -15.46
C ARG A 143 -11.48 11.35 -15.12
N LEU A 144 -10.24 11.13 -15.54
CA LEU A 144 -9.44 9.97 -15.11
C LEU A 144 -9.08 10.16 -13.62
N THR A 145 -9.20 9.10 -12.82
CA THR A 145 -8.57 9.04 -11.50
C THR A 145 -7.06 9.02 -11.63
N ASP A 146 -6.42 9.21 -10.49
CA ASP A 146 -5.00 9.02 -10.33
C ASP A 146 -4.54 7.66 -10.87
N PRO A 147 -3.36 7.64 -11.48
CA PRO A 147 -2.78 6.43 -12.05
C PRO A 147 -2.49 5.42 -10.95
N VAL A 148 -2.78 4.15 -11.26
CA VAL A 148 -2.30 3.02 -10.47
C VAL A 148 -1.29 2.25 -11.30
N VAL A 149 -0.03 2.30 -10.88
CA VAL A 149 1.06 1.56 -11.52
C VAL A 149 1.04 0.11 -11.02
N LEU A 150 1.17 -0.85 -11.93
CA LEU A 150 1.46 -2.24 -11.63
C LEU A 150 2.94 -2.51 -11.90
N ALA A 151 3.62 -3.08 -10.91
CA ALA A 151 5.07 -3.27 -10.96
C ALA A 151 5.47 -4.64 -10.38
N VAL A 152 6.69 -5.05 -10.71
CA VAL A 152 7.36 -6.22 -10.13
C VAL A 152 8.65 -5.78 -9.46
N PRO A 153 9.17 -6.52 -8.46
CA PRO A 153 10.46 -6.18 -7.87
C PRO A 153 11.60 -6.13 -8.90
N ALA A 154 12.48 -5.14 -8.77
CA ALA A 154 13.71 -5.07 -9.56
C ALA A 154 14.65 -6.24 -9.22
N SER A 155 14.66 -6.66 -7.94
CA SER A 155 15.38 -7.85 -7.52
C SER A 155 14.70 -9.13 -8.02
N LYS A 156 15.43 -9.93 -8.81
CA LYS A 156 14.96 -11.23 -9.30
C LYS A 156 14.58 -12.20 -8.18
N THR A 157 15.19 -12.11 -7.01
CA THR A 157 14.90 -13.02 -5.88
C THR A 157 13.55 -12.77 -5.22
N LEU A 158 12.96 -11.60 -5.43
CA LEU A 158 11.65 -11.23 -4.89
C LEU A 158 10.53 -11.42 -5.93
N ARG A 159 10.89 -11.74 -7.18
CA ARG A 159 9.93 -11.89 -8.27
C ARG A 159 9.25 -13.25 -8.22
N VAL A 160 7.92 -13.22 -8.10
CA VAL A 160 7.05 -14.41 -8.16
C VAL A 160 6.52 -14.67 -9.57
N ILE A 161 6.63 -13.69 -10.47
CA ILE A 161 6.42 -13.82 -11.92
C ILE A 161 7.66 -13.34 -12.66
N GLN A 162 7.91 -13.86 -13.86
CA GLN A 162 9.13 -13.52 -14.61
C GLN A 162 8.97 -12.33 -15.56
N ALA A 163 7.74 -11.95 -15.89
CA ALA A 163 7.45 -10.80 -16.73
C ALA A 163 7.94 -9.49 -16.10
N VAL A 164 8.65 -8.68 -16.87
CA VAL A 164 9.12 -7.33 -16.56
C VAL A 164 8.71 -6.30 -17.61
N THR A 165 8.09 -6.73 -18.71
CA THR A 165 7.50 -5.85 -19.72
C THR A 165 6.00 -6.08 -19.87
N TYR A 166 5.31 -5.13 -20.50
CA TYR A 166 3.89 -5.22 -20.80
C TYR A 166 3.59 -6.47 -21.66
N GLU A 167 4.39 -6.71 -22.69
CA GLU A 167 4.24 -7.84 -23.60
C GLU A 167 4.39 -9.17 -22.86
N GLU A 168 5.46 -9.32 -22.06
CA GLU A 168 5.66 -10.53 -21.25
C GLU A 168 4.50 -10.76 -20.27
N LEU A 169 3.95 -9.70 -19.68
CA LEU A 169 2.81 -9.82 -18.76
C LEU A 169 1.55 -10.29 -19.47
N PHE A 170 1.26 -9.74 -20.66
CA PHE A 170 0.08 -10.09 -21.44
C PHE A 170 0.17 -11.46 -22.11
N ASP A 171 1.36 -11.85 -22.56
CA ASP A 171 1.57 -13.12 -23.25
C ASP A 171 1.63 -14.29 -22.26
N ASP A 172 2.36 -14.14 -21.15
CA ASP A 172 2.62 -15.25 -20.21
C ASP A 172 1.65 -15.26 -19.02
N TYR A 173 1.08 -14.11 -18.63
CA TYR A 173 0.26 -13.97 -17.42
C TYR A 173 -1.01 -13.10 -17.61
N PRO A 174 -1.81 -13.27 -18.69
CA PRO A 174 -2.94 -12.39 -19.00
C PRO A 174 -3.97 -12.29 -17.87
N ASP A 175 -4.19 -13.38 -17.13
CA ASP A 175 -5.16 -13.43 -16.03
C ASP A 175 -4.82 -12.47 -14.87
N ILE A 176 -3.56 -12.08 -14.70
CA ILE A 176 -3.15 -11.12 -13.66
C ILE A 176 -3.79 -9.76 -13.91
N VAL A 177 -3.76 -9.30 -15.16
CA VAL A 177 -4.35 -8.01 -15.56
C VAL A 177 -5.86 -8.03 -15.29
N ASP A 178 -6.52 -9.11 -15.69
CA ASP A 178 -7.95 -9.34 -15.48
C ASP A 178 -8.32 -9.29 -13.99
N ILE A 179 -7.57 -9.99 -13.14
CA ILE A 179 -7.80 -10.03 -11.69
C ILE A 179 -7.62 -8.63 -11.07
N VAL A 180 -6.55 -7.92 -11.43
CA VAL A 180 -6.26 -6.59 -10.88
C VAL A 180 -7.34 -5.59 -11.29
N VAL A 181 -7.73 -5.56 -12.56
CA VAL A 181 -8.80 -4.69 -13.07
C VAL A 181 -10.13 -5.00 -12.38
N ARG A 182 -10.51 -6.29 -12.27
CA ARG A 182 -11.74 -6.68 -11.58
C ARG A 182 -11.72 -6.31 -10.10
N TRP A 183 -10.57 -6.43 -9.44
CA TRP A 183 -10.43 -6.04 -8.05
C TRP A 183 -10.68 -4.55 -7.86
N PHE A 184 -10.01 -3.68 -8.64
CA PHE A 184 -10.17 -2.22 -8.52
C PHE A 184 -11.57 -1.72 -8.91
N THR A 185 -12.23 -2.38 -9.85
CA THR A 185 -13.59 -2.00 -10.28
C THR A 185 -14.68 -2.52 -9.33
N SER A 186 -14.37 -3.50 -8.47
CA SER A 186 -15.34 -4.11 -7.55
C SER A 186 -15.15 -3.70 -6.08
N CYS A 187 -13.94 -3.34 -5.66
CA CYS A 187 -13.62 -3.14 -4.24
C CYS A 187 -14.33 -1.95 -3.59
N LYS A 188 -14.80 -0.97 -4.39
CA LYS A 188 -15.62 0.16 -3.95
C LYS A 188 -17.12 -0.07 -4.02
N GLY A 189 -17.56 -1.26 -4.47
CA GLY A 189 -18.97 -1.58 -4.72
C GLY A 189 -19.29 -1.62 -6.22
N LYS A 190 -20.46 -2.20 -6.54
CA LYS A 190 -20.87 -2.44 -7.92
C LYS A 190 -21.07 -1.14 -8.69
N ASP A 191 -20.52 -1.07 -9.90
CA ASP A 191 -20.68 0.03 -10.87
C ASP A 191 -20.18 1.40 -10.37
N VAL A 192 -19.38 1.43 -9.29
CA VAL A 192 -18.79 2.65 -8.75
C VAL A 192 -17.61 3.11 -9.59
N ARG A 193 -16.74 2.16 -9.99
CA ARG A 193 -15.48 2.44 -10.69
C ARG A 193 -15.35 1.59 -11.95
N GLN A 194 -14.91 2.21 -13.05
CA GLN A 194 -14.65 1.51 -14.32
C GLN A 194 -13.23 1.81 -14.83
N LEU A 195 -12.65 0.86 -15.56
CA LEU A 195 -11.38 1.07 -16.25
C LEU A 195 -11.59 2.00 -17.45
N ARG A 196 -10.77 3.05 -17.56
CA ARG A 196 -10.81 4.01 -18.67
C ARG A 196 -9.71 3.81 -19.69
N ALA A 197 -8.50 3.57 -19.21
CA ALA A 197 -7.34 3.42 -20.07
C ALA A 197 -6.27 2.55 -19.39
N MET A 198 -5.38 2.03 -20.23
CA MET A 198 -4.19 1.30 -19.83
C MET A 198 -3.00 1.81 -20.64
N GLY A 199 -1.82 1.77 -20.05
CA GLY A 199 -0.56 2.05 -20.73
C GLY A 199 0.53 1.08 -20.28
N ASP A 200 1.52 0.86 -21.13
CA ASP A 200 2.67 0.00 -20.85
C ASP A 200 3.63 0.60 -19.79
N GLY A 201 4.77 -0.06 -19.58
CA GLY A 201 5.80 0.38 -18.64
C GLY A 201 6.38 1.77 -18.97
N ASP A 202 6.50 2.14 -20.25
CA ASP A 202 6.99 3.46 -20.65
C ASP A 202 5.97 4.55 -20.32
N VAL A 203 4.68 4.29 -20.57
CA VAL A 203 3.60 5.18 -20.14
C VAL A 203 3.59 5.31 -18.61
N ALA A 204 3.76 4.20 -17.88
CA ALA A 204 3.83 4.21 -16.41
C ALA A 204 5.00 5.08 -15.90
N LEU A 205 6.20 4.93 -16.49
CA LEU A 205 7.37 5.72 -16.14
C LEU A 205 7.16 7.21 -16.42
N ASN A 206 6.56 7.55 -17.55
CA ASN A 206 6.25 8.94 -17.91
C ASN A 206 5.20 9.55 -16.97
N GLU A 207 4.20 8.77 -16.57
CA GLU A 207 3.20 9.21 -15.60
C GLU A 207 3.83 9.47 -14.23
N ILE A 208 4.74 8.62 -13.75
CA ILE A 208 5.48 8.86 -12.51
C ILE A 208 6.30 10.16 -12.62
N LYS A 209 7.05 10.35 -13.71
CA LYS A 209 7.86 11.56 -13.96
C LYS A 209 7.02 12.83 -13.99
N LYS A 210 5.84 12.77 -14.58
CA LYS A 210 4.89 13.89 -14.63
C LYS A 210 4.52 14.40 -13.24
N TRP A 211 4.41 13.50 -12.27
CA TRP A 211 4.01 13.82 -10.90
C TRP A 211 5.16 13.99 -9.92
N GLU A 212 6.42 13.96 -10.38
CA GLU A 212 7.58 14.22 -9.51
C GLU A 212 7.54 15.64 -8.94
N VAL A 213 7.66 15.73 -7.61
CA VAL A 213 7.77 17.00 -6.92
C VAL A 213 9.18 17.53 -7.13
N ARG A 214 9.32 18.60 -7.94
CA ARG A 214 10.60 19.29 -8.11
C ARG A 214 11.04 19.87 -6.76
N ARG A 215 12.16 19.37 -6.25
CA ARG A 215 12.80 19.93 -5.05
C ARG A 215 13.50 21.24 -5.44
N PHE A 216 13.13 22.34 -4.78
CA PHE A 216 13.85 23.61 -4.81
C PHE A 216 14.95 23.63 -3.76
#